data_AF-A0A9D0ICY7-F1
#
_entry.id   AF-A0A9D0ICY7-F1
#
_cell.length_a   1.000
_cell.length_b   1.000
_cell.length_c   1.000
_cell.angle_alpha   90.00
_cell.angle_beta   90.00
_cell.angle_gamma   90.00
#
_symmetry.space_group_name_H-M   'P 1'
#
loop_
_entity.id
_entity.type
_entity.pdbx_description
1 polymer ?
#
loop_
_entity_poly.entity_id
_entity_poly.type
_entity_poly.pdbx_seq_one_letter_code
_entity_poly.pdbx_strand_id
1 'polypeptide(L)'
;GVPNLWAYEIDTRETIEKSKQEIREKIDWFLKFAEIRTKADEFIESATMNPAFEESAMFENMIDIMFKDEYDVYVFDTAPTANARRLLGMSSVYSLWVNKMMQSREEARSLREMLSYSKKKEEKDPLMEYLLNFRERMQHAKELLTDPELTAFFFVTLPEALPIAVIRRFINWFHDFGIPVGGVVVNMVIDKEKIGTDAAEFVLNRVAMQDEYMEVIEQEFDGLVRSIVPLFDTEVKGVPMLIETAERMFA
;
A
#
# COMPACT_ATOMS: atom_id res chain seq x y z
N GLY A 1 9.31 -0.25 -26.64
CA GLY A 1 8.44 0.30 -25.59
C GLY A 1 7.05 0.51 -26.15
N VAL A 2 6.06 0.71 -25.29
CA VAL A 2 4.69 1.09 -25.69
C VAL A 2 4.57 2.60 -25.53
N PRO A 3 4.00 3.35 -26.49
CA PRO A 3 3.77 4.78 -26.34
C PRO A 3 2.90 5.08 -25.12
N ASN A 4 3.18 6.19 -24.43
CA ASN A 4 2.45 6.64 -23.24
C ASN A 4 2.46 5.66 -22.05
N LEU A 5 3.41 4.73 -22.01
CA LEU A 5 3.63 3.83 -20.88
C LEU A 5 5.03 4.03 -20.32
N TRP A 6 5.09 4.37 -19.03
CA TRP A 6 6.33 4.47 -18.26
C TRP A 6 6.32 3.41 -17.17
N ALA A 7 7.51 2.88 -16.88
CA ALA A 7 7.71 1.94 -15.79
C ALA A 7 8.79 2.51 -14.87
N TYR A 8 8.51 2.48 -13.58
CA TYR A 8 9.45 2.89 -12.54
C TYR A 8 9.46 1.81 -11.46
N GLU A 9 10.63 1.23 -11.22
CA GLU A 9 10.84 0.28 -10.14
C GLU A 9 11.45 1.04 -8.95
N ILE A 10 10.75 1.02 -7.83
CA ILE A 10 11.24 1.61 -6.58
C ILE A 10 12.27 0.65 -5.98
N ASP A 11 13.56 1.01 -6.04
CA ASP A 11 14.58 0.27 -5.29
C ASP A 11 14.31 0.44 -3.80
N THR A 12 13.89 -0.65 -3.17
CA THR A 12 13.48 -0.67 -1.77
C THR A 12 14.64 -0.30 -0.86
N ARG A 13 15.87 -0.73 -1.16
CA ARG A 13 17.03 -0.53 -0.29
C ARG A 13 17.47 0.93 -0.25
N GLU A 14 17.61 1.56 -1.42
CA GLU A 14 18.00 2.96 -1.50
C GLU A 14 16.94 3.85 -0.86
N THR A 15 15.67 3.56 -1.13
CA THR A 15 14.52 4.28 -0.57
C THR A 15 14.46 4.16 0.95
N ILE A 16 14.68 2.96 1.49
CA ILE A 16 14.72 2.72 2.94
C ILE A 16 15.89 3.47 3.56
N GLU A 17 17.09 3.41 2.98
CA GLU A 17 18.27 4.05 3.56
C GLU A 17 18.13 5.58 3.59
N LYS A 18 17.61 6.17 2.51
CA LYS A 18 17.29 7.58 2.45
C LYS A 18 16.24 7.97 3.51
N SER A 19 15.17 7.19 3.62
CA SER A 19 14.11 7.43 4.62
C SER A 19 14.62 7.29 6.06
N LYS A 20 15.53 6.34 6.32
CA LYS A 20 16.21 6.17 7.61
C LYS A 20 17.04 7.40 7.96
N GLN A 21 17.81 7.93 6.99
CA GLN A 21 18.59 9.13 7.20
C GLN A 21 17.70 10.35 7.48
N GLU A 22 16.66 10.57 6.66
CA GLU A 22 15.73 11.68 6.86
C GLU A 22 15.03 11.60 8.21
N ILE A 23 14.61 10.41 8.65
CA ILE A 23 13.94 10.23 9.94
C ILE A 23 14.94 10.36 11.09
N ARG A 24 16.18 9.91 10.94
CA ARG A 24 17.25 10.15 11.91
C ARG A 24 17.50 11.65 12.09
N GLU A 25 17.60 12.39 11.01
CA GLU A 25 17.77 13.86 11.03
C GLU A 25 16.57 14.56 11.66
N LYS A 26 15.34 14.15 11.32
CA LYS A 26 14.10 14.67 11.92
C LYS A 26 14.00 14.37 13.41
N ILE A 27 14.34 13.15 13.85
CA ILE A 27 14.31 12.75 15.27
C ILE A 27 15.41 13.48 16.06
N ASP A 28 16.63 13.57 15.53
CA ASP A 28 17.70 14.32 16.18
C ASP A 28 17.34 15.81 16.33
N TRP A 29 16.79 16.40 15.27
CA TRP A 29 16.25 17.75 15.32
C TRP A 29 15.11 17.89 16.33
N PHE A 30 14.15 16.94 16.35
CA PHE A 30 13.04 16.91 17.30
C PHE A 30 13.52 16.86 18.74
N LEU A 31 14.43 15.93 19.07
CA LEU A 31 14.92 15.74 20.43
C LEU A 31 15.72 16.95 20.92
N LYS A 32 16.51 17.57 20.02
CA LYS A 32 17.20 18.84 20.29
C LYS A 32 16.21 19.96 20.58
N PHE A 33 15.17 20.11 19.76
CA PHE A 33 14.17 21.16 19.93
C PHE A 33 13.28 20.95 21.17
N ALA A 34 12.97 19.69 21.50
CA ALA A 34 12.19 19.33 22.68
C ALA A 34 12.99 19.34 23.99
N GLU A 35 14.29 19.68 23.95
CA GLU A 35 15.22 19.66 25.08
C GLU A 35 15.31 18.30 25.79
N ILE A 36 14.99 17.20 25.09
CA ILE A 36 15.01 15.84 25.64
C ILE A 36 16.43 15.29 25.58
N ARG A 37 17.07 15.14 26.73
CA ARG A 37 18.42 14.56 26.86
C ARG A 37 18.37 13.03 26.97
N THR A 38 17.99 12.35 25.89
CA THR A 38 18.10 10.88 25.78
C THR A 38 19.04 10.48 24.65
N LYS A 39 19.53 9.23 24.67
CA LYS A 39 20.30 8.68 23.55
C LYS A 39 19.36 8.51 22.35
N ALA A 40 19.39 9.47 21.43
CA ALA A 40 18.61 9.45 20.21
C ALA A 40 18.85 8.17 19.39
N ASP A 41 20.10 7.71 19.36
CA ASP A 41 20.52 6.59 18.51
C ASP A 41 19.79 5.28 18.81
N GLU A 42 19.60 4.91 20.08
CA GLU A 42 18.92 3.65 20.44
C GLU A 42 17.42 3.68 20.07
N PHE A 43 16.77 4.85 20.19
CA PHE A 43 15.38 5.05 19.76
C PHE A 43 15.24 5.03 18.24
N ILE A 44 16.16 5.69 17.53
CA ILE A 44 16.17 5.76 16.07
C ILE A 44 16.43 4.38 15.48
N GLU A 45 17.40 3.65 16.01
CA GLU A 45 17.71 2.28 15.58
C GLU A 45 16.50 1.35 15.79
N SER A 46 15.87 1.39 16.97
CA SER A 46 14.66 0.60 17.24
C SER A 46 13.47 0.98 16.35
N ALA A 47 13.32 2.26 15.99
CA ALA A 47 12.22 2.71 15.14
C ALA A 47 12.44 2.35 13.65
N THR A 48 13.69 2.38 13.20
CA THR A 48 14.07 2.18 11.79
C THR A 48 14.33 0.72 11.41
N MET A 49 14.57 -0.17 12.39
CA MET A 49 14.73 -1.62 12.17
C MET A 49 13.39 -2.40 12.15
N ASN A 50 12.26 -1.75 12.41
CA ASN A 50 10.96 -2.41 12.38
C ASN A 50 10.47 -2.55 10.91
N PRO A 51 10.04 -3.75 10.46
CA PRO A 51 9.45 -3.92 9.12
C PRO A 51 8.31 -2.95 8.78
N ALA A 52 7.55 -2.50 9.78
CA ALA A 52 6.50 -1.49 9.59
C ALA A 52 7.05 -0.13 9.10
N PHE A 53 8.30 0.20 9.42
CA PHE A 53 8.98 1.41 8.96
C PHE A 53 9.25 1.36 7.46
N GLU A 54 9.82 0.24 6.99
CA GLU A 54 10.11 0.04 5.57
C GLU A 54 8.82 0.14 4.73
N GLU A 55 7.75 -0.49 5.20
CA GLU A 55 6.43 -0.43 4.58
C GLU A 55 5.86 1.02 4.54
N SER A 56 6.05 1.80 5.60
CA SER A 56 5.59 3.20 5.66
C SER A 56 6.37 4.11 4.70
N ALA A 57 7.69 3.88 4.59
CA ALA A 57 8.54 4.63 3.68
C ALA A 57 8.15 4.39 2.22
N MET A 58 7.86 3.14 1.85
CA MET A 58 7.39 2.82 0.49
C MET A 58 6.04 3.49 0.19
N PHE A 59 5.14 3.53 1.18
CA PHE A 59 3.86 4.23 1.03
C PHE A 59 4.02 5.74 0.85
N GLU A 60 4.89 6.39 1.63
CA GLU A 60 5.15 7.81 1.49
C GLU A 60 5.66 8.15 0.09
N ASN A 61 6.56 7.33 -0.47
CA ASN A 61 7.02 7.50 -1.85
C ASN A 61 5.90 7.30 -2.88
N MET A 62 5.01 6.33 -2.68
CA MET A 62 3.84 6.14 -3.54
C MET A 62 2.96 7.40 -3.52
N ILE A 63 2.65 7.93 -2.34
CA ILE A 63 1.86 9.16 -2.19
C ILE A 63 2.56 10.36 -2.84
N ASP A 64 3.87 10.50 -2.67
CA ASP A 64 4.62 11.58 -3.31
C ASP A 64 4.61 11.49 -4.84
N ILE A 65 4.60 10.27 -5.40
CA ILE A 65 4.45 10.06 -6.84
C ILE A 65 3.04 10.44 -7.30
N MET A 66 2.01 10.05 -6.55
CA MET A 66 0.61 10.42 -6.85
C MET A 66 0.41 11.94 -6.81
N PHE A 67 0.99 12.63 -5.83
CA PHE A 67 0.85 14.08 -5.67
C PHE A 67 1.58 14.90 -6.75
N LYS A 68 2.49 14.31 -7.52
CA LYS A 68 3.10 15.00 -8.67
C LYS A 68 2.12 15.21 -9.81
N ASP A 69 1.08 14.39 -9.91
CA ASP A 69 0.01 14.51 -10.91
C ASP A 69 0.54 14.68 -12.36
N GLU A 70 1.58 13.92 -12.69
CA GLU A 70 2.28 13.93 -13.99
C GLU A 70 1.63 13.00 -15.03
N TYR A 71 0.79 12.06 -14.58
CA TYR A 71 0.18 11.03 -15.42
C TYR A 71 -1.33 10.94 -15.17
N ASP A 72 -2.09 10.59 -16.21
CA ASP A 72 -3.54 10.44 -16.10
C ASP A 72 -3.96 9.25 -15.23
N VAL A 73 -3.14 8.18 -15.21
CA VAL A 73 -3.40 6.94 -14.48
C VAL A 73 -2.11 6.40 -13.89
N TYR A 74 -2.18 6.00 -12.63
CA TYR A 74 -1.10 5.32 -11.92
C TYR A 74 -1.50 3.88 -11.62
N VAL A 75 -0.63 2.93 -11.95
CA VAL A 75 -0.80 1.50 -11.61
C VAL A 75 0.32 1.10 -10.67
N PHE A 76 -0.03 0.71 -9.45
CA PHE A 76 0.93 0.28 -8.44
C PHE A 76 0.92 -1.25 -8.31
N ASP A 77 2.06 -1.87 -8.62
CA ASP A 77 2.30 -3.28 -8.31
C ASP A 77 2.79 -3.41 -6.85
N THR A 78 1.91 -3.86 -5.97
CA THR A 78 2.20 -3.96 -4.54
C THR A 78 2.60 -5.37 -4.16
N ALA A 79 3.64 -5.50 -3.33
CA ALA A 79 4.02 -6.75 -2.66
C ALA A 79 2.82 -7.42 -1.95
N PRO A 80 2.87 -8.75 -1.71
CA PRO A 80 1.73 -9.53 -1.24
C PRO A 80 1.07 -8.93 0.01
N THR A 81 -0.23 -9.18 0.05
CA THR A 81 -1.31 -8.40 0.65
C THR A 81 -1.11 -7.97 2.11
N ALA A 82 -0.25 -8.65 2.89
CA ALA A 82 0.07 -8.33 4.29
C ALA A 82 0.53 -6.86 4.49
N ASN A 83 1.17 -6.26 3.50
CA ASN A 83 1.68 -4.89 3.57
C ASN A 83 0.58 -3.83 3.38
N ALA A 84 -0.45 -4.11 2.57
CA ALA A 84 -1.53 -3.15 2.31
C ALA A 84 -2.39 -2.87 3.56
N ARG A 85 -2.60 -3.88 4.43
CA ARG A 85 -3.32 -3.68 5.70
C ARG A 85 -2.55 -2.74 6.65
N ARG A 86 -1.25 -2.93 6.79
CA ARG A 86 -0.41 -2.12 7.69
C ARG A 86 -0.35 -0.67 7.22
N LEU A 87 -0.24 -0.48 5.92
CA LEU A 87 -0.25 0.81 5.23
C LEU A 87 -1.50 1.64 5.56
N LEU A 88 -2.68 1.03 5.58
CA LEU A 88 -3.95 1.73 5.82
C LEU A 88 -4.31 1.87 7.29
N GLY A 89 -4.09 0.81 8.07
CA GLY A 89 -4.33 0.82 9.51
C GLY A 89 -3.45 1.84 10.24
N MET A 90 -2.22 2.05 9.77
CA MET A 90 -1.31 3.02 10.38
C MET A 90 -1.71 4.47 10.11
N SER A 91 -2.35 4.81 8.98
CA SER A 91 -2.76 6.19 8.69
C SER A 91 -3.69 6.80 9.77
N SER A 92 -4.64 6.00 10.25
CA SER A 92 -5.60 6.42 11.28
C SER A 92 -4.95 6.51 12.66
N VAL A 93 -4.03 5.59 12.96
CA VAL A 93 -3.24 5.59 14.21
C VAL A 93 -2.27 6.79 14.23
N TYR A 94 -1.60 7.08 13.11
CA TYR A 94 -0.74 8.24 12.95
C TYR A 94 -1.52 9.53 13.15
N SER A 95 -2.72 9.65 12.56
CA SER A 95 -3.57 10.83 12.74
C SER A 95 -3.93 11.06 14.21
N LEU A 96 -4.30 10.01 14.95
CA LEU A 96 -4.59 10.10 16.38
C LEU A 96 -3.34 10.51 17.19
N TRP A 97 -2.19 9.92 16.88
CA TRP A 97 -0.93 10.22 17.55
C TRP A 97 -0.48 11.67 17.31
N VAL A 98 -0.54 12.14 16.07
CA VAL A 98 -0.23 13.52 15.69
C VAL A 98 -1.13 14.50 16.43
N ASN A 99 -2.45 14.24 16.44
CA ASN A 99 -3.40 15.07 17.18
C ASN A 99 -3.07 15.14 18.68
N LYS A 100 -2.66 14.02 19.29
CA LYS A 100 -2.27 13.99 20.69
C LYS A 100 -0.98 14.76 20.96
N MET A 101 0.01 14.64 20.07
CA MET A 101 1.25 15.40 20.15
C MET A 101 1.00 16.91 20.02
N MET A 102 0.15 17.32 19.09
CA MET A 102 -0.25 18.72 18.93
C MET A 102 -0.91 19.27 20.20
N GLN A 103 -1.88 18.54 20.79
CA GLN A 103 -2.54 18.94 22.04
C GLN A 103 -1.54 19.10 23.19
N SER A 104 -0.67 18.09 23.39
CA SER A 104 0.37 18.13 24.44
C SER A 104 1.29 19.35 24.28
N ARG A 105 1.60 19.71 23.03
CA ARG A 105 2.44 20.86 22.70
C ARG A 105 1.75 22.19 22.99
N GLU A 106 0.47 22.31 22.65
CA GLU A 106 -0.36 23.47 22.97
C GLU A 106 -0.45 23.69 24.50
N GLU A 107 -0.66 22.61 25.25
CA GLU A 107 -0.71 22.62 26.73
C GLU A 107 0.64 23.07 27.33
N ALA A 108 1.74 22.48 26.86
CA ALA A 108 3.09 22.84 27.31
C ALA A 108 3.42 24.32 27.00
N ARG A 109 3.00 24.81 25.84
CA ARG A 109 3.15 26.21 25.44
C ARG A 109 2.35 27.14 26.36
N SER A 110 1.06 26.85 26.58
CA SER A 110 0.20 27.63 27.48
C SER A 110 0.78 27.68 28.90
N LEU A 111 1.29 26.56 29.41
CA LEU A 111 1.92 26.51 30.74
C LEU A 111 3.19 27.37 30.78
N ARG A 112 4.02 27.32 29.74
CA ARG A 112 5.23 28.15 29.62
C ARG A 112 4.90 29.64 29.58
N GLU A 113 3.84 30.03 28.88
CA GLU A 113 3.37 31.41 28.82
C GLU A 113 2.85 31.90 30.18
N MET A 114 2.11 31.07 30.92
CA MET A 114 1.67 31.40 32.28
C MET A 114 2.82 31.57 33.27
N LEU A 115 3.90 30.78 33.12
CA LEU A 115 5.07 30.81 34.02
C LEU A 115 6.14 31.85 33.60
N SER A 116 6.04 32.41 32.40
CA SER A 116 6.99 33.39 31.87
C SER A 116 6.64 34.82 32.27
N TYR A 117 7.52 35.49 33.00
CA TYR A 117 7.38 36.91 33.38
C TYR A 117 7.62 37.90 32.22
N SER A 118 8.09 37.44 31.05
CA SER A 118 8.37 38.29 29.90
C SER A 118 7.66 37.76 28.65
N LYS A 119 6.91 38.64 27.96
CA LYS A 119 6.32 38.34 26.65
C LYS A 119 7.44 38.25 25.61
N LYS A 120 8.10 37.10 25.52
CA LYS A 120 8.88 36.79 24.32
C LYS A 120 7.93 36.72 23.13
N LYS A 121 8.35 37.30 22.01
CA LYS A 121 7.63 37.26 20.73
C LYS A 121 7.39 35.78 20.38
N GLU A 122 6.16 35.44 19.99
CA GLU A 122 5.85 34.09 19.50
C GLU A 122 6.80 33.76 18.33
N GLU A 123 7.77 32.88 18.57
CA GLU A 123 8.52 32.28 17.49
C GLU A 123 7.65 31.19 16.87
N LYS A 124 7.68 31.10 15.54
CA LYS A 124 7.06 29.99 14.82
C LYS A 124 7.63 28.70 15.38
N ASP A 125 6.75 27.82 15.82
CA ASP A 125 7.11 26.52 16.31
C ASP A 125 7.28 25.56 15.12
N PRO A 126 8.52 25.25 14.70
CA PRO A 126 8.73 24.52 13.46
C PRO A 126 8.28 23.06 13.56
N LEU A 127 8.14 22.53 14.79
CA LEU A 127 7.68 21.16 15.02
C LEU A 127 6.16 21.10 15.02
N MET A 128 5.47 22.16 15.48
CA MET A 128 4.04 22.29 15.22
C MET A 128 3.75 22.36 13.70
N GLU A 129 4.54 23.15 12.97
CA GLU A 129 4.44 23.25 11.50
C GLU A 129 4.68 21.90 10.81
N TYR A 130 5.70 21.14 11.24
CA TYR A 130 5.94 19.78 10.74
C TYR A 130 4.76 18.83 10.99
N LEU A 131 4.22 18.81 12.22
CA LEU A 131 3.10 17.94 12.59
C LEU A 131 1.83 18.29 11.81
N LEU A 132 1.58 19.58 11.56
CA LEU A 132 0.47 20.06 10.73
C LEU A 132 0.61 19.57 9.28
N ASN A 133 1.77 19.79 8.66
CA ASN A 133 2.05 19.36 7.29
C ASN A 133 1.93 17.84 7.13
N PHE A 134 2.45 17.08 8.10
CA PHE A 134 2.34 15.62 8.09
C PHE A 134 0.89 15.15 8.19
N ARG A 135 0.08 15.77 9.06
CA ARG A 135 -1.35 15.48 9.18
C ARG A 135 -2.09 15.76 7.86
N GLU A 136 -1.83 16.91 7.24
CA GLU A 136 -2.46 17.30 5.98
C GLU A 136 -2.12 16.32 4.85
N ARG A 137 -0.84 15.93 4.70
CA ARG A 137 -0.42 14.93 3.71
C ARG A 137 -1.13 13.59 3.91
N MET A 138 -1.21 13.10 5.16
CA MET A 138 -1.87 11.84 5.47
C MET A 138 -3.38 11.88 5.22
N GLN A 139 -4.02 13.01 5.54
CA GLN A 139 -5.44 13.20 5.28
C GLN A 139 -5.73 13.22 3.78
N HIS A 140 -4.93 13.94 2.99
CA HIS A 140 -5.09 14.00 1.55
C HIS A 140 -4.86 12.63 0.88
N ALA A 141 -3.83 11.89 1.32
CA ALA A 141 -3.60 10.52 0.88
C ALA A 141 -4.80 9.60 1.15
N LYS A 142 -5.40 9.72 2.35
CA LYS A 142 -6.60 8.95 2.70
C LYS A 142 -7.79 9.30 1.80
N GLU A 143 -8.02 10.58 1.52
CA GLU A 143 -9.10 11.03 0.65
C GLU A 143 -8.96 10.41 -0.74
N LEU A 144 -7.78 10.49 -1.36
CA LEU A 144 -7.54 9.89 -2.67
C LEU A 144 -7.76 8.37 -2.68
N LEU A 145 -7.25 7.66 -1.66
CA LEU A 145 -7.33 6.19 -1.60
C LEU A 145 -8.74 5.66 -1.31
N THR A 146 -9.61 6.50 -0.74
CA THR A 146 -10.98 6.12 -0.38
C THR A 146 -12.03 6.66 -1.34
N ASP A 147 -11.62 7.46 -2.34
CA ASP A 147 -12.51 7.97 -3.37
C ASP A 147 -12.73 6.91 -4.48
N PRO A 148 -13.96 6.39 -4.67
CA PRO A 148 -14.29 5.39 -5.70
C PRO A 148 -14.21 5.91 -7.13
N GLU A 149 -14.21 7.22 -7.36
CA GLU A 149 -14.05 7.79 -8.69
C GLU A 149 -12.56 7.90 -9.09
N LEU A 150 -11.64 7.86 -8.11
CA LEU A 150 -10.20 8.06 -8.33
C LEU A 150 -9.37 6.80 -8.12
N THR A 151 -9.76 5.94 -7.17
CA THR A 151 -8.97 4.77 -6.77
C THR A 151 -9.81 3.50 -6.81
N ALA A 152 -9.23 2.43 -7.36
CA ALA A 152 -9.79 1.09 -7.26
C ALA A 152 -8.68 0.06 -7.02
N PHE A 153 -8.89 -0.84 -6.05
CA PHE A 153 -7.96 -1.92 -5.75
C PHE A 153 -8.39 -3.23 -6.42
N PHE A 154 -7.49 -3.85 -7.17
CA PHE A 154 -7.74 -5.15 -7.82
C PHE A 154 -6.91 -6.25 -7.16
N PHE A 155 -7.55 -7.37 -6.84
CA PHE A 155 -6.87 -8.55 -6.32
C PHE A 155 -6.62 -9.55 -7.44
N VAL A 156 -5.49 -10.25 -7.40
CA VAL A 156 -5.19 -11.36 -8.31
C VAL A 156 -5.09 -12.64 -7.51
N THR A 157 -5.95 -13.62 -7.81
CA THR A 157 -5.97 -14.94 -7.16
C THR A 157 -5.56 -16.04 -8.12
N LEU A 158 -5.24 -17.21 -7.57
CA LEU A 158 -5.21 -18.48 -8.28
C LEU A 158 -6.43 -19.32 -7.85
N PRO A 159 -6.89 -20.27 -8.67
CA PRO A 159 -7.91 -21.26 -8.30
C PRO A 159 -7.34 -22.32 -7.34
N GLU A 160 -6.94 -21.87 -6.14
CA GLU A 160 -6.39 -22.68 -5.06
C GLU A 160 -6.88 -22.16 -3.70
N ALA A 161 -7.06 -23.05 -2.72
CA ALA A 161 -7.63 -22.71 -1.41
C ALA A 161 -6.93 -21.54 -0.71
N LEU A 162 -5.60 -21.55 -0.67
CA LEU A 162 -4.82 -20.57 0.09
C LEU A 162 -4.92 -19.15 -0.49
N PRO A 163 -4.65 -18.92 -1.80
CA PRO A 163 -4.87 -17.61 -2.44
C PRO A 163 -6.28 -17.05 -2.24
N ILE A 164 -7.30 -17.89 -2.40
CA ILE A 164 -8.71 -17.49 -2.22
C ILE A 164 -8.95 -17.04 -0.76
N ALA A 165 -8.55 -17.86 0.21
CA ALA A 165 -8.75 -17.56 1.63
C ALA A 165 -8.03 -16.28 2.06
N VAL A 166 -6.84 -16.02 1.49
CA VAL A 166 -6.09 -14.78 1.68
C VAL A 166 -6.93 -13.61 1.19
N ILE A 167 -7.31 -13.57 -0.10
CA ILE A 167 -8.00 -12.42 -0.69
C ILE A 167 -9.34 -12.15 0.00
N ARG A 168 -10.12 -13.17 0.33
CA ARG A 168 -11.36 -13.04 1.11
C ARG A 168 -11.15 -12.27 2.42
N ARG A 169 -10.07 -12.59 3.14
CA ARG A 169 -9.72 -11.89 4.39
C ARG A 169 -9.33 -10.43 4.14
N PHE A 170 -8.63 -10.15 3.05
CA PHE A 170 -8.17 -8.81 2.72
C PHE A 170 -9.28 -7.90 2.20
N ILE A 171 -10.20 -8.40 1.37
CA ILE A 171 -11.36 -7.63 0.89
C ILE A 171 -12.13 -7.02 2.07
N ASN A 172 -12.39 -7.82 3.12
CA ASN A 172 -13.04 -7.32 4.34
C ASN A 172 -12.28 -6.15 4.98
N TRP A 173 -10.95 -6.20 5.01
CA TRP A 173 -10.16 -5.08 5.54
C TRP A 173 -10.22 -3.85 4.66
N PHE A 174 -10.20 -4.00 3.34
CA PHE A 174 -10.33 -2.87 2.42
C PHE A 174 -11.69 -2.20 2.58
N HIS A 175 -12.76 -2.97 2.76
CA HIS A 175 -14.08 -2.44 3.14
C HIS A 175 -14.05 -1.71 4.49
N ASP A 176 -13.43 -2.27 5.52
CA ASP A 176 -13.29 -1.61 6.83
C ASP A 176 -12.54 -0.27 6.74
N PHE A 177 -11.58 -0.15 5.82
CA PHE A 177 -10.83 1.08 5.57
C PHE A 177 -11.51 2.03 4.58
N GLY A 178 -12.63 1.64 3.98
CA GLY A 178 -13.35 2.44 3.00
C GLY A 178 -12.66 2.52 1.64
N ILE A 179 -11.79 1.55 1.30
CA ILE A 179 -11.11 1.54 0.01
C ILE A 179 -11.95 0.79 -1.01
N PRO A 180 -12.20 1.40 -2.18
CA PRO A 180 -12.94 0.78 -3.26
C PRO A 180 -12.22 -0.47 -3.79
N VAL A 181 -12.89 -1.61 -3.74
CA VAL A 181 -12.42 -2.85 -4.39
C VAL A 181 -12.98 -2.88 -5.81
N GLY A 182 -12.11 -2.75 -6.81
CA GLY A 182 -12.46 -2.79 -8.23
C GLY A 182 -12.85 -4.19 -8.72
N GLY A 183 -12.24 -5.21 -8.12
CA GLY A 183 -12.60 -6.61 -8.33
C GLY A 183 -11.45 -7.60 -8.19
N VAL A 184 -11.69 -8.82 -8.65
CA VAL A 184 -10.76 -9.94 -8.57
C VAL A 184 -10.46 -10.47 -9.99
N VAL A 185 -9.18 -10.69 -10.27
CA VAL A 185 -8.70 -11.39 -11.47
C VAL A 185 -8.28 -12.79 -11.05
N VAL A 186 -8.81 -13.81 -11.73
CA VAL A 186 -8.41 -15.21 -11.49
C VAL A 186 -7.36 -15.58 -12.52
N ASN A 187 -6.14 -15.83 -12.09
CA ASN A 187 -5.01 -16.11 -12.97
C ASN A 187 -4.69 -17.61 -13.03
N MET A 188 -3.99 -18.02 -14.11
CA MET A 188 -3.51 -19.38 -14.34
C MET A 188 -4.62 -20.45 -14.37
N VAL A 189 -5.77 -20.14 -14.96
CA VAL A 189 -6.84 -21.12 -15.16
C VAL A 189 -6.51 -22.02 -16.35
N ILE A 190 -6.55 -23.33 -16.17
CA ILE A 190 -6.25 -24.28 -17.24
C ILE A 190 -7.34 -24.19 -18.31
N ASP A 191 -6.93 -23.90 -19.55
CA ASP A 191 -7.82 -23.84 -20.69
C ASP A 191 -8.27 -25.26 -21.08
N LYS A 192 -9.54 -25.56 -20.82
CA LYS A 192 -10.14 -26.88 -21.10
C LYS A 192 -10.20 -27.19 -22.59
N GLU A 193 -10.26 -26.17 -23.45
CA GLU A 193 -10.32 -26.37 -24.91
C GLU A 193 -9.00 -26.89 -25.47
N LYS A 194 -7.88 -26.64 -24.76
CA LYS A 194 -6.55 -27.16 -25.12
C LYS A 194 -6.29 -28.59 -24.64
N ILE A 195 -7.22 -29.19 -23.88
CA ILE A 195 -7.04 -30.52 -23.32
C ILE A 195 -7.50 -31.57 -24.32
N GLY A 196 -6.53 -32.33 -24.85
CA GLY A 196 -6.80 -33.46 -25.72
C GLY A 196 -7.47 -34.63 -25.00
N THR A 197 -8.10 -35.52 -25.76
CA THR A 197 -8.80 -36.72 -25.24
C THR A 197 -7.88 -37.68 -24.49
N ASP A 198 -6.58 -37.65 -24.79
CA ASP A 198 -5.56 -38.53 -24.21
C ASP A 198 -4.72 -37.82 -23.13
N ALA A 199 -5.25 -36.75 -22.52
CA ALA A 199 -4.55 -36.00 -21.50
C ALA A 199 -4.17 -36.89 -20.29
N ALA A 200 -2.97 -36.66 -19.74
CA ALA A 200 -2.51 -37.38 -18.57
C ALA A 200 -3.46 -37.16 -17.38
N GLU A 201 -3.65 -38.20 -16.57
CA GLU A 201 -4.51 -38.17 -15.36
C GLU A 201 -4.17 -37.00 -14.44
N PHE A 202 -2.89 -36.65 -14.31
CA PHE A 202 -2.44 -35.48 -13.56
C PHE A 202 -3.09 -34.17 -14.02
N VAL A 203 -3.21 -33.96 -15.34
CA VAL A 203 -3.82 -32.74 -15.91
C VAL A 203 -5.32 -32.73 -15.63
N LEU A 204 -5.99 -33.87 -15.83
CA LEU A 204 -7.41 -34.01 -15.54
C LEU A 204 -7.72 -33.74 -14.07
N ASN A 205 -6.90 -34.25 -13.15
CA ASN A 205 -7.02 -33.98 -11.71
C ASN A 205 -6.79 -32.51 -11.37
N ARG A 206 -5.87 -31.82 -12.06
CA ARG A 206 -5.64 -30.38 -11.86
C ARG A 206 -6.82 -29.54 -12.32
N VAL A 207 -7.45 -29.91 -13.44
CA VAL A 207 -8.67 -29.26 -13.93
C VAL A 207 -9.82 -29.46 -12.96
N ALA A 208 -10.05 -30.70 -12.53
CA ALA A 208 -11.11 -31.00 -11.55
C ALA A 208 -10.89 -30.21 -10.25
N MET A 209 -9.65 -30.15 -9.76
CA MET A 209 -9.30 -29.33 -8.59
C MET A 209 -9.58 -27.84 -8.82
N GLN A 210 -9.21 -27.29 -9.99
CA GLN A 210 -9.49 -25.88 -10.30
C GLN A 210 -11.00 -25.64 -10.40
N ASP A 211 -11.77 -26.55 -10.98
CA ASP A 211 -13.23 -26.44 -11.09
C ASP A 211 -13.90 -26.30 -9.72
N GLU A 212 -13.51 -27.14 -8.76
CA GLU A 212 -13.96 -27.03 -7.36
C GLU A 212 -13.64 -25.63 -6.78
N TYR A 213 -12.45 -25.10 -7.03
CA TYR A 213 -12.07 -23.78 -6.53
C TYR A 213 -12.69 -22.61 -7.30
N MET A 214 -13.05 -22.81 -8.57
CA MET A 214 -13.80 -21.82 -9.34
C MET A 214 -15.21 -21.65 -8.78
N GLU A 215 -15.86 -22.74 -8.34
CA GLU A 215 -17.13 -22.65 -7.62
C GLU A 215 -16.99 -21.88 -6.29
N VAL A 216 -15.89 -22.09 -5.56
CA VAL A 216 -15.60 -21.32 -4.33
C VAL A 216 -15.36 -19.84 -4.65
N ILE A 217 -14.61 -19.54 -5.71
CA ILE A 217 -14.36 -18.16 -6.17
C ILE A 217 -15.66 -17.46 -6.53
N GLU A 218 -16.55 -18.13 -7.26
CA GLU A 218 -17.85 -17.58 -7.66
C GLU A 218 -18.72 -17.27 -6.43
N GLN A 219 -18.71 -18.16 -5.42
CA GLN A 219 -19.46 -17.93 -4.18
C GLN A 219 -18.87 -16.83 -3.30
N GLU A 220 -17.54 -16.79 -3.15
CA GLU A 220 -16.85 -15.86 -2.25
C GLU A 220 -16.68 -14.46 -2.84
N PHE A 221 -16.60 -14.36 -4.17
CA PHE A 221 -16.34 -13.12 -4.91
C PHE A 221 -17.44 -12.81 -5.93
N ASP A 222 -18.68 -13.22 -5.64
CA ASP A 222 -19.84 -12.99 -6.52
C ASP A 222 -19.95 -11.50 -6.94
N GLY A 223 -20.06 -11.27 -8.24
CA GLY A 223 -20.08 -9.95 -8.86
C GLY A 223 -18.75 -9.16 -8.82
N LEU A 224 -17.70 -9.66 -8.16
CA LEU A 224 -16.38 -9.01 -8.09
C LEU A 224 -15.38 -9.59 -9.09
N VAL A 225 -15.58 -10.80 -9.61
CA VAL A 225 -14.68 -11.37 -10.63
C VAL A 225 -14.76 -10.54 -11.92
N ARG A 226 -13.64 -9.96 -12.34
CA ARG A 226 -13.55 -9.09 -13.53
C ARG A 226 -12.93 -9.76 -14.73
N SER A 227 -12.08 -10.76 -14.51
CA SER A 227 -11.41 -11.48 -15.58
C SER A 227 -10.89 -12.83 -15.10
N ILE A 228 -10.88 -13.78 -16.02
CA ILE A 228 -10.25 -15.10 -15.87
C ILE A 228 -9.13 -15.18 -16.91
N VAL A 229 -7.89 -15.26 -16.45
CA VAL A 229 -6.70 -15.32 -17.30
C VAL A 229 -6.23 -16.78 -17.41
N PRO A 230 -6.07 -17.31 -18.63
CA PRO A 230 -5.67 -18.69 -18.81
C PRO A 230 -4.21 -18.92 -18.39
N LEU A 231 -3.89 -20.17 -18.05
CA LEU A 231 -2.52 -20.64 -17.96
C LEU A 231 -1.92 -20.72 -19.37
N PHE A 232 -0.86 -19.96 -19.62
CA PHE A 232 -0.13 -19.97 -20.88
C PHE A 232 0.86 -21.14 -20.96
N ASP A 233 1.17 -21.56 -22.19
CA ASP A 233 2.07 -22.69 -22.48
C ASP A 233 3.54 -22.35 -22.19
N THR A 234 3.85 -21.06 -22.09
CA THR A 234 5.19 -20.52 -21.82
C THR A 234 5.13 -19.38 -20.81
N GLU A 235 6.28 -19.04 -20.25
CA GLU A 235 6.42 -17.84 -19.42
C GLU A 235 5.95 -16.60 -20.18
N VAL A 236 5.14 -15.76 -19.53
CA VAL A 236 4.69 -14.48 -20.08
C VAL A 236 5.86 -13.50 -20.04
N LYS A 237 6.64 -13.50 -21.12
CA LYS A 237 7.85 -12.68 -21.24
C LYS A 237 7.91 -11.92 -22.54
N GLY A 238 8.27 -10.64 -22.42
CA GLY A 238 8.40 -9.72 -23.55
C GLY A 238 7.05 -9.13 -23.96
N VAL A 239 7.13 -8.03 -24.72
CA VAL A 239 5.96 -7.25 -25.16
C VAL A 239 4.91 -8.10 -25.90
N PRO A 240 5.27 -9.03 -26.80
CA PRO A 240 4.27 -9.84 -27.50
C PRO A 240 3.37 -10.67 -26.56
N MET A 241 3.97 -11.37 -25.59
CA MET A 241 3.21 -12.18 -24.63
C MET A 241 2.37 -11.33 -23.68
N LEU A 242 2.83 -10.12 -23.33
CA LEU A 242 2.05 -9.18 -22.53
C LEU A 242 0.80 -8.69 -23.28
N ILE A 243 0.91 -8.45 -24.59
CA ILE A 243 -0.24 -8.08 -25.44
C ILE A 243 -1.23 -9.25 -25.50
N GLU A 244 -0.75 -10.47 -25.75
CA GLU A 244 -1.63 -11.66 -25.76
C GLU A 244 -2.32 -11.87 -24.40
N THR A 245 -1.60 -11.65 -23.30
CA THR A 245 -2.18 -11.72 -21.95
C THR A 245 -3.26 -10.67 -21.75
N ALA A 246 -3.02 -9.43 -22.19
CA ALA A 246 -4.02 -8.36 -22.12
C ALA A 246 -5.26 -8.70 -22.96
N GLU A 247 -5.09 -9.19 -24.19
CA GLU A 247 -6.20 -9.62 -25.05
C GLU A 247 -7.06 -10.70 -24.37
N ARG A 248 -6.43 -11.69 -23.72
CA ARG A 248 -7.16 -12.71 -22.96
C ARG A 248 -7.83 -12.17 -21.70
N MET A 249 -7.20 -11.21 -21.04
CA MET A 249 -7.75 -10.60 -19.83
C MET A 249 -9.01 -9.78 -20.12
N PHE A 250 -9.10 -9.14 -21.29
CA PHE A 250 -10.19 -8.24 -21.69
C PHE A 250 -11.19 -8.84 -22.70
N ALA A 251 -11.03 -10.11 -23.09
CA ALA A 251 -11.94 -10.83 -23.99
C ALA A 251 -13.26 -11.20 -23.29
#